data_AF-A0A506PIJ2-F1
#
_entry.id   AF-A0A506PIJ2-F1
#
_cell.length_a   1.000
_cell.length_b   1.000
_cell.length_c   1.000
_cell.angle_alpha   90.00
_cell.angle_beta   90.00
_cell.angle_gamma   90.00
#
_symmetry.space_group_name_H-M   'P 1'
#
loop_
_entity.id
_entity.type
_entity.pdbx_description
1 polymer ?
#
loop_
_entity_poly.entity_id
_entity_poly.type
_entity_poly.pdbx_seq_one_letter_code
_entity_poly.pdbx_strand_id
1 'polypeptide(L)'
;MGGKPANTIITLTVTTEGLTTDPDNINNHVVFSDNQSDPLENPGHPETYVSTVNKGATCEWQGVAANGRDIINILSVVKKNPDGIDILNTPIPPGIQDPKGGGKKLTATVRGNAINGDEPYTVNFSINDSPIIYPVDPKIRMQEQTS
;
A
#
# COMPACT_ATOMS: atom_id res chain seq x y z
N MET A 1 27.44 -10.69 -9.33
CA MET A 1 26.26 -11.59 -9.28
C MET A 1 25.19 -10.84 -8.50
N GLY A 2 24.18 -10.29 -9.19
CA GLY A 2 23.14 -9.48 -8.56
C GLY A 2 22.04 -10.36 -7.99
N GLY A 3 21.86 -10.33 -6.67
CA GLY A 3 20.71 -10.96 -6.02
C GLY A 3 19.40 -10.33 -6.48
N LYS A 4 18.30 -11.08 -6.42
CA LYS A 4 16.96 -10.55 -6.66
C LYS A 4 16.71 -9.36 -5.72
N PRO A 5 16.16 -8.23 -6.22
CA PRO A 5 15.84 -7.09 -5.35
C PRO A 5 14.84 -7.50 -4.27
N ALA A 6 14.99 -6.95 -3.07
CA ALA A 6 14.13 -7.27 -1.93
C ALA A 6 12.70 -6.76 -2.18
N ASN A 7 11.71 -7.58 -1.85
CA ASN A 7 10.30 -7.22 -1.99
C ASN A 7 9.88 -6.22 -0.92
N THR A 8 9.01 -5.28 -1.31
CA THR A 8 8.37 -4.34 -0.39
C THR A 8 7.05 -4.90 0.11
N ILE A 9 6.80 -4.79 1.41
CA ILE A 9 5.49 -5.02 2.04
C ILE A 9 5.02 -3.69 2.60
N ILE A 10 3.89 -3.20 2.09
CA ILE A 10 3.19 -2.00 2.55
C ILE A 10 2.02 -2.45 3.42
N THR A 11 2.00 -2.00 4.68
CA THR A 11 0.98 -2.37 5.65
C THR A 11 0.07 -1.19 5.95
N LEU A 12 -1.24 -1.39 5.78
CA LEU A 12 -2.28 -0.48 6.24
C LEU A 12 -2.76 -0.94 7.61
N THR A 13 -2.42 -0.21 8.66
CA THR A 13 -2.98 -0.43 10.00
C THR A 13 -4.23 0.42 10.15
N VAL A 14 -5.37 -0.22 10.44
CA VAL A 14 -6.68 0.44 10.48
C VAL A 14 -7.29 0.32 11.86
N THR A 15 -7.60 1.47 12.47
CA THR A 15 -8.47 1.55 13.66
C THR A 15 -9.92 1.50 13.19
N THR A 16 -10.62 0.41 13.45
CA THR A 16 -11.97 0.16 12.90
C THR A 16 -13.09 0.73 13.76
N GLU A 17 -12.85 0.93 15.06
CA GLU A 17 -13.83 1.49 15.98
C GLU A 17 -14.04 2.98 15.69
N GLY A 18 -15.28 3.39 15.45
CA GLY A 18 -15.61 4.79 15.13
C GLY A 18 -15.26 5.23 13.71
N LEU A 19 -14.77 4.32 12.85
CA LEU A 19 -14.52 4.62 11.45
C LEU A 19 -15.84 4.89 10.71
N THR A 20 -15.83 5.96 9.91
CA THR A 20 -16.94 6.39 9.05
C THR A 20 -16.46 6.56 7.61
N THR A 21 -17.36 6.94 6.69
CA THR A 21 -17.02 7.19 5.28
C THR A 21 -16.55 8.62 5.01
N ASP A 22 -16.39 9.45 6.05
CA ASP A 22 -15.84 10.79 5.92
C ASP A 22 -14.33 10.74 5.65
N PRO A 23 -13.79 11.43 4.61
CA PRO A 23 -12.38 11.32 4.23
C PRO A 23 -11.40 11.69 5.35
N ASP A 24 -11.67 12.76 6.10
CA ASP A 24 -10.81 13.19 7.20
C ASP A 24 -10.84 12.16 8.34
N ASN A 25 -12.02 11.61 8.63
CA ASN A 25 -12.15 10.52 9.58
C ASN A 25 -11.36 9.28 9.13
N ILE A 26 -11.43 8.87 7.85
CA ILE A 26 -10.67 7.73 7.32
C ILE A 26 -9.16 7.96 7.49
N ASN A 27 -8.65 9.13 7.08
CA ASN A 27 -7.23 9.46 7.15
C ASN A 27 -6.67 9.51 8.59
N ASN A 28 -7.52 9.77 9.59
CA ASN A 28 -7.15 9.74 11.00
C ASN A 28 -7.21 8.33 11.62
N HIS A 29 -7.86 7.37 10.96
CA HIS A 29 -7.97 5.98 11.43
C HIS A 29 -7.04 5.01 10.69
N VAL A 30 -6.34 5.48 9.65
CA VAL A 30 -5.45 4.66 8.84
C VAL A 30 -4.01 5.15 8.97
N VAL A 31 -3.11 4.19 9.10
CA VAL A 31 -1.68 4.43 9.22
C VAL A 31 -0.94 3.50 8.27
N PHE A 32 -0.04 4.05 7.45
CA PHE A 32 0.77 3.27 6.51
C PHE A 32 2.19 3.04 7.02
N SER A 33 2.73 1.85 6.80
CA SER A 33 4.15 1.55 6.98
C SER A 33 4.67 0.64 5.86
N ASP A 34 6.00 0.55 5.72
CA ASP A 34 6.65 -0.40 4.82
C ASP A 34 7.96 -0.96 5.42
N ASN A 35 8.45 -2.05 4.82
CA ASN A 35 9.65 -2.74 5.28
C ASN A 35 10.95 -2.30 4.56
N GLN A 36 10.94 -1.20 3.81
CA GLN A 36 12.12 -0.70 3.09
C GLN A 36 12.68 0.60 3.67
N SER A 37 11.84 1.41 4.32
CA SER A 37 12.24 2.70 4.89
C SER A 37 13.13 2.50 6.12
N ASP A 38 14.20 3.31 6.26
CA ASP A 38 15.17 3.30 7.38
C ASP A 38 15.25 4.70 8.05
N PRO A 39 15.05 4.84 9.39
CA PRO A 39 14.64 3.78 10.32
C PRO A 39 13.31 3.17 9.89
N LEU A 40 13.06 1.93 10.34
CA LEU A 40 11.83 1.16 10.10
C LEU A 40 10.54 1.85 10.65
N GLU A 41 10.63 3.13 11.01
CA GLU A 41 9.60 3.97 11.58
C GLU A 41 9.39 5.23 10.74
N ASN A 42 8.25 5.29 10.07
CA ASN A 42 7.19 6.13 10.59
C ASN A 42 5.88 5.70 9.94
N PRO A 43 5.07 4.86 10.62
CA PRO A 43 3.62 4.90 10.45
C PRO A 43 3.16 6.32 10.10
N GLY A 44 2.68 6.53 8.87
CA GLY A 44 2.36 7.86 8.37
C GLY A 44 0.91 7.99 7.95
N HIS A 45 0.41 9.23 8.03
CA HIS A 45 -0.90 9.57 7.50
C HIS A 45 -0.95 9.32 5.99
N PRO A 46 -2.05 8.75 5.47
CA PRO A 46 -2.16 8.37 4.07
C PRO A 46 -1.75 9.49 3.10
N GLU A 47 -2.20 10.73 3.33
CA GLU A 47 -1.97 11.85 2.40
C GLU A 47 -0.49 12.25 2.24
N THR A 48 0.30 12.01 3.28
CA THR A 48 1.72 12.40 3.33
C THR A 48 2.66 11.20 3.20
N TYR A 49 2.15 9.98 3.33
CA TYR A 49 2.98 8.79 3.34
C TYR A 49 3.52 8.49 1.94
N VAL A 50 4.83 8.21 1.88
CA VAL A 50 5.51 7.79 0.67
C VAL A 50 6.15 6.44 0.94
N SER A 51 5.63 5.39 0.32
CA SER A 51 6.22 4.05 0.40
C SER A 51 7.47 3.97 -0.46
N THR A 52 8.53 3.35 0.04
CA THR A 52 9.77 3.14 -0.72
C THR A 52 9.81 1.74 -1.34
N VAL A 53 10.12 1.65 -2.63
CA VAL A 53 10.19 0.37 -3.35
C VAL A 53 11.47 0.18 -4.15
N ASN A 54 11.87 -1.09 -4.29
CA ASN A 54 13.01 -1.46 -5.12
C ASN A 54 12.59 -1.67 -6.58
N LYS A 55 13.36 -1.10 -7.51
CA LYS A 55 13.15 -1.31 -8.96
C LYS A 55 13.18 -2.81 -9.30
N GLY A 56 12.21 -3.25 -10.11
CA GLY A 56 12.07 -4.66 -10.52
C GLY A 56 11.65 -5.64 -9.42
N ALA A 57 11.37 -5.19 -8.19
CA ALA A 57 10.89 -6.04 -7.11
C ALA A 57 9.37 -6.22 -7.16
N THR A 58 8.86 -7.12 -6.31
CA THR A 58 7.43 -7.21 -6.01
C THR A 58 7.09 -6.30 -4.83
N CYS A 59 5.96 -5.63 -4.92
CA CYS A 59 5.34 -4.85 -3.85
C CYS A 59 4.02 -5.53 -3.44
N GLU A 60 3.79 -5.69 -2.14
CA GLU A 60 2.57 -6.25 -1.57
C GLU A 60 1.88 -5.21 -0.68
N TRP A 61 0.55 -5.09 -0.79
CA TRP A 61 -0.29 -4.36 0.14
C TRP A 61 -1.07 -5.35 1.00
N GLN A 62 -1.04 -5.12 2.30
CA GLN A 62 -1.83 -5.87 3.27
C GLN A 62 -2.48 -4.94 4.28
N GLY A 63 -3.63 -5.35 4.81
CA GLY A 63 -4.33 -4.65 5.87
C GLY A 63 -4.25 -5.39 7.20
N VAL A 64 -4.14 -4.65 8.29
CA VAL A 64 -4.15 -5.15 9.67
C VAL A 64 -5.08 -4.27 10.49
N ALA A 65 -6.03 -4.87 11.21
CA ALA A 65 -6.84 -4.10 12.16
C ALA A 65 -6.08 -3.88 13.46
N ALA A 66 -6.08 -2.64 13.98
CA ALA A 66 -5.43 -2.29 15.24
C ALA A 66 -6.00 -3.08 16.44
N ASN A 67 -7.26 -3.49 16.36
CA ASN A 67 -7.92 -4.30 17.39
C ASN A 67 -7.60 -5.81 17.31
N GLY A 68 -6.89 -6.26 16.26
CA GLY A 68 -6.51 -7.67 16.05
C GLY A 68 -7.67 -8.64 15.77
N ARG A 69 -8.91 -8.16 15.63
CA ARG A 69 -10.11 -8.99 15.41
C ARG A 69 -10.71 -8.79 14.03
N ASP A 70 -10.77 -7.55 13.56
CA ASP A 70 -11.34 -7.25 12.26
C ASP A 70 -10.39 -7.61 11.12
N ILE A 71 -10.99 -7.96 9.98
CA ILE A 71 -10.29 -8.32 8.76
C ILE A 71 -10.30 -7.12 7.82
N ILE A 72 -9.11 -6.64 7.45
CA ILE A 72 -8.95 -5.55 6.48
C ILE A 72 -8.62 -6.14 5.12
N ASN A 73 -9.53 -6.03 4.18
CA ASN A 73 -9.37 -6.52 2.82
C ASN A 73 -8.87 -5.43 1.90
N ILE A 74 -7.70 -5.60 1.28
CA ILE A 74 -7.25 -4.72 0.20
C ILE A 74 -7.93 -5.17 -1.10
N LEU A 75 -8.78 -4.30 -1.64
CA LEU A 75 -9.62 -4.60 -2.80
C LEU A 75 -8.94 -4.22 -4.10
N SER A 76 -8.35 -3.01 -4.13
CA SER A 76 -7.65 -2.50 -5.31
C SER A 76 -6.61 -1.46 -4.94
N VAL A 77 -5.62 -1.32 -5.82
CA VAL A 77 -4.63 -0.25 -5.84
C VAL A 77 -4.71 0.39 -7.21
N VAL A 78 -5.00 1.68 -7.28
CA VAL A 78 -5.28 2.39 -8.52
C VAL A 78 -4.44 3.65 -8.61
N LYS A 79 -3.68 3.80 -9.70
CA LYS A 79 -2.94 5.04 -9.99
C LYS A 79 -3.90 6.23 -10.06
N LYS A 80 -3.61 7.33 -9.36
CA LYS A 80 -4.49 8.51 -9.36
C LYS A 80 -4.38 9.36 -10.63
N ASN A 81 -3.17 9.43 -11.19
CA ASN A 81 -2.86 10.28 -12.34
C ASN A 81 -2.46 9.41 -13.53
N PRO A 82 -3.35 9.11 -14.49
CA PRO A 82 -3.05 8.24 -15.63
C PRO A 82 -1.81 8.68 -16.41
N ASP A 83 -1.63 9.99 -16.63
CA ASP A 83 -0.49 10.58 -17.35
C ASP A 83 0.73 10.89 -16.45
N GLY A 84 0.65 10.55 -15.15
CA GLY A 84 1.72 10.77 -14.18
C GLY A 84 2.83 9.73 -14.23
N ILE A 85 3.70 9.76 -13.23
CA ILE A 85 4.80 8.80 -13.05
C ILE A 85 4.27 7.37 -12.94
N ASP A 86 4.91 6.41 -13.63
CA ASP A 86 4.52 4.99 -13.67
C ASP A 86 5.58 4.08 -13.01
N ILE A 87 5.57 3.98 -11.68
CA ILE A 87 6.44 3.07 -10.90
C ILE A 87 5.90 1.64 -10.90
N LEU A 88 4.58 1.45 -10.83
CA LEU A 88 3.94 0.13 -10.80
C LEU A 88 3.61 -0.38 -12.21
N ASN A 89 3.79 -1.69 -12.44
CA ASN A 89 3.27 -2.32 -13.65
C ASN A 89 1.75 -2.53 -13.52
N THR A 90 1.01 -2.03 -14.50
CA THR A 90 -0.45 -2.15 -14.60
C THR A 90 -0.86 -3.14 -15.70
N PRO A 91 -2.05 -3.77 -15.62
CA PRO A 91 -3.01 -3.69 -14.53
C PRO A 91 -2.53 -4.45 -13.30
N ILE A 92 -2.89 -3.95 -12.13
CA ILE A 92 -2.62 -4.63 -10.86
C ILE A 92 -3.72 -5.69 -10.65
N PRO A 93 -3.37 -6.98 -10.45
CA PRO A 93 -4.35 -8.03 -10.21
C PRO A 93 -5.22 -7.78 -8.96
N PRO A 94 -6.44 -8.33 -8.90
CA PRO A 94 -7.26 -8.22 -7.71
C PRO A 94 -6.61 -8.90 -6.50
N GLY A 95 -6.99 -8.45 -5.30
CA GLY A 95 -6.48 -9.02 -4.06
C GLY A 95 -6.82 -10.52 -3.91
N ILE A 96 -5.84 -11.29 -3.44
CA ILE A 96 -5.96 -12.72 -3.16
C ILE A 96 -6.08 -12.90 -1.64
N GLN A 97 -6.97 -13.79 -1.24
CA GLN A 97 -7.17 -14.17 0.17
C GLN A 97 -5.86 -14.71 0.78
N ASP A 98 -5.46 -14.22 1.96
CA ASP A 98 -4.27 -14.77 2.64
C ASP A 98 -4.52 -16.26 3.00
N PRO A 99 -3.69 -17.20 2.51
CA PRO A 99 -3.86 -18.63 2.77
C PRO A 99 -3.69 -19.03 4.24
N LYS A 100 -3.11 -18.17 5.08
CA LYS A 100 -2.93 -18.41 6.52
C LYS A 100 -4.08 -17.89 7.39
N GLY A 101 -5.13 -17.35 6.77
CA GLY A 101 -6.16 -16.57 7.46
C GLY A 101 -5.71 -15.11 7.62
N GLY A 102 -6.59 -14.18 7.31
CA GLY A 102 -6.27 -12.75 7.22
C GLY A 102 -7.13 -12.04 6.17
N GLY A 103 -6.83 -10.79 5.87
CA GLY A 103 -7.51 -10.07 4.80
C GLY A 103 -6.98 -10.43 3.41
N LYS A 104 -7.69 -10.01 2.38
CA LYS A 104 -7.19 -10.03 1.00
C LYS A 104 -5.96 -9.13 0.88
N LYS A 105 -4.90 -9.66 0.29
CA LYS A 105 -3.65 -8.96 -0.01
C LYS A 105 -3.50 -8.79 -1.50
N LEU A 106 -2.85 -7.73 -1.93
CA LEU A 106 -2.69 -7.41 -3.33
C LEU A 106 -1.20 -7.26 -3.64
N THR A 107 -0.75 -7.80 -4.77
CA THR A 107 0.65 -7.72 -5.20
C THR A 107 0.77 -7.06 -6.56
N ALA A 108 1.83 -6.29 -6.75
CA ALA A 108 2.20 -5.68 -8.02
C ALA A 108 3.71 -5.80 -8.25
N THR A 109 4.13 -5.72 -9.51
CA THR A 109 5.55 -5.67 -9.86
C THR A 109 5.96 -4.23 -10.12
N VAL A 110 7.06 -3.80 -9.52
CA VAL A 110 7.67 -2.49 -9.75
C VAL A 110 8.42 -2.50 -11.08
N ARG A 111 8.39 -1.40 -11.84
CA ARG A 111 9.13 -1.28 -13.10
C ARG A 111 10.63 -1.51 -12.90
N GLY A 112 11.27 -2.13 -13.89
CA GLY A 112 12.69 -2.48 -13.83
C GLY A 112 13.66 -1.33 -14.14
N ASN A 113 13.17 -0.27 -14.78
CA ASN A 113 13.95 0.93 -15.07
C ASN A 113 13.86 1.91 -13.91
N ALA A 114 14.91 2.71 -13.69
CA ALA A 114 14.90 3.76 -12.67
C ALA A 114 13.92 4.87 -13.08
N ILE A 115 13.09 5.30 -12.14
CA ILE A 115 12.07 6.33 -12.32
C ILE A 115 12.14 7.26 -11.12
N ASN A 116 12.29 8.56 -11.39
CA ASN A 116 12.41 9.59 -10.36
C ASN A 116 11.05 10.22 -10.07
N GLY A 117 10.78 10.49 -8.79
CA GLY A 117 9.58 11.17 -8.30
C GLY A 117 8.55 10.23 -7.66
N ASP A 118 7.42 10.81 -7.28
CA ASP A 118 6.36 10.13 -6.52
C ASP A 118 5.17 9.79 -7.43
N GLU A 119 4.75 8.53 -7.44
CA GLU A 119 3.49 8.12 -8.04
C GLU A 119 2.38 8.14 -6.97
N PRO A 120 1.38 9.03 -7.05
CA PRO A 120 0.21 8.99 -6.18
C PRO A 120 -0.77 7.89 -6.61
N TYR A 121 -1.30 7.17 -5.64
CA TYR A 121 -2.26 6.08 -5.87
C TYR A 121 -3.34 6.05 -4.78
N THR A 122 -4.44 5.37 -5.07
CA THR A 122 -5.52 5.11 -4.12
C THR A 122 -5.51 3.63 -3.76
N VAL A 123 -5.53 3.32 -2.46
CA VAL A 123 -5.86 1.98 -1.96
C VAL A 123 -7.32 1.99 -1.53
N ASN A 124 -8.08 1.05 -2.05
CA ASN A 124 -9.45 0.80 -1.62
C ASN A 124 -9.47 -0.43 -0.73
N PHE A 125 -9.98 -0.28 0.50
CA PHE A 125 -10.13 -1.40 1.43
C PHE A 125 -11.55 -1.53 1.96
N SER A 126 -11.88 -2.71 2.49
CA SER A 126 -13.10 -2.94 3.27
C SER A 126 -12.80 -3.70 4.57
N ILE A 127 -13.78 -3.72 5.48
CA ILE A 127 -13.69 -4.37 6.79
C ILE A 127 -14.66 -5.54 6.83
N ASN A 128 -14.21 -6.74 7.21
CA ASN A 128 -15.05 -7.95 7.39
C ASN A 128 -15.97 -8.25 6.19
N ASP A 129 -15.45 -8.10 4.96
CA ASP A 129 -16.21 -8.24 3.71
C ASP A 129 -17.44 -7.31 3.57
N SER A 130 -17.49 -6.23 4.35
CA SER A 130 -18.48 -5.17 4.18
C SER A 130 -18.45 -4.60 2.75
N PRO A 131 -19.61 -4.23 2.17
CA PRO A 131 -19.65 -3.56 0.88
C PRO A 131 -19.16 -2.11 0.94
N ILE A 132 -18.94 -1.55 2.14
CA ILE A 132 -18.40 -0.20 2.31
C ILE A 132 -16.93 -0.20 1.94
N ILE A 133 -16.56 0.71 1.04
CA ILE A 133 -15.21 0.90 0.55
C ILE A 133 -14.64 2.19 1.14
N TYR A 134 -13.44 2.08 1.71
CA TYR A 134 -12.70 3.19 2.29
C TYR A 134 -11.49 3.47 1.39
N PRO A 135 -11.46 4.62 0.69
CA PRO A 135 -10.32 5.04 -0.10
C PRO A 135 -9.28 5.75 0.79
N VAL A 136 -8.00 5.51 0.53
CA VAL A 136 -6.86 6.24 1.12
C VAL A 136 -5.78 6.48 0.07
N ASP A 137 -5.13 7.64 0.13
CA ASP A 137 -4.34 8.17 -1.00
C ASP A 137 -2.85 8.42 -0.68
N PRO A 138 -2.05 7.36 -0.50
CA PRO A 138 -0.60 7.46 -0.36
C PRO A 138 0.14 7.68 -1.68
N LYS A 139 1.47 7.79 -1.57
CA LYS A 139 2.40 7.84 -2.69
C LYS A 139 3.40 6.70 -2.62
N ILE A 140 4.01 6.37 -3.76
CA ILE A 140 5.10 5.41 -3.84
C ILE A 140 6.29 6.05 -4.58
N ARG A 141 7.51 5.70 -4.17
CA ARG A 141 8.77 6.18 -4.75
C ARG A 141 9.75 5.03 -4.90
N MET A 142 10.53 5.03 -5.97
CA MET A 142 11.67 4.11 -6.10
C MET A 142 12.84 4.55 -5.21
N GLN A 143 13.46 3.61 -4.51
CA GLN A 143 14.66 3.89 -3.73
C GLN A 143 15.76 4.44 -4.66
N GLU A 144 16.38 5.54 -4.27
CA GLU A 144 17.53 6.08 -4.98
C GLU A 144 18.69 5.07 -4.87
N GLN A 145 19.27 4.70 -6.00
CA GLN A 145 20.48 3.88 -5.98
C GLN A 145 21.65 4.80 -5.65
N THR A 146 22.16 4.74 -4.43
CA THR A 146 23.51 5.21 -4.15
C THR A 146 24.47 4.36 -4.99
N SER A 147 25.13 5.01 -5.95
CA SER A 147 26.11 4.41 -6.84
C SER A 147 27.42 4.10 -6.13
#